data_AF-A0A968QE40-F1
#
_entry.id   AF-A0A968QE40-F1
#
_cell.length_a   1.000
_cell.length_b   1.000
_cell.length_c   1.000
_cell.angle_alpha   90.00
_cell.angle_beta   90.00
_cell.angle_gamma   90.00
#
_symmetry.space_group_name_H-M   'P 1'
#
loop_
_entity.id
_entity.type
_entity.pdbx_description
1 polymer ?
#
loop_
_entity_poly.entity_id
_entity_poly.type
_entity_poly.pdbx_seq_one_letter_code
_entity_poly.pdbx_strand_id
1 'polypeptide(L)'
;MSIYNKIISPYITLFPLMRWQPPTIAILIGCLTTVAFNSLGWLPITERQLYDYYLRSRLEEPQDEKIVIVGLTEKDIEKLGFPIEDDTLATLLTKIKAQNPRAIGLDLHRNVNIGDEGSKKLDNTFNSTPQLIGVEKTDGGNPYYRSISPPTELEKLGQTGASEIIEDGENGVVRRGYLYVQKIHRRGINTQSWTSCRFKVFRS
;
A
#
# COMPACT_ATOMS: atom_id res chain seq x y z
N MET A 1 4.00 52.16 -83.03
CA MET A 1 4.02 53.28 -82.06
C MET A 1 3.36 52.79 -80.78
N SER A 2 4.08 52.09 -79.91
CA SER A 2 4.78 52.63 -78.74
C SER A 2 3.86 53.25 -77.68
N ILE A 3 3.32 52.43 -76.78
CA ILE A 3 3.03 52.84 -75.39
C ILE A 3 3.28 51.62 -74.48
N TYR A 4 4.56 51.25 -74.30
CA TYR A 4 5.01 50.38 -73.21
C TYR A 4 5.78 51.27 -72.24
N ASN A 5 5.18 51.62 -71.09
CA ASN A 5 5.90 51.80 -69.83
C ASN A 5 4.98 52.20 -68.68
N LYS A 6 5.42 51.79 -67.46
CA LYS A 6 4.87 52.08 -66.13
C LYS A 6 3.56 51.34 -65.84
N ILE A 7 3.52 50.38 -64.92
CA ILE A 7 3.77 50.60 -63.49
C ILE A 7 4.29 49.30 -62.87
N ILE A 8 5.50 49.36 -62.32
CA ILE A 8 6.00 48.42 -61.32
C ILE A 8 5.13 48.61 -60.09
N SER A 9 4.36 47.59 -59.73
CA SER A 9 3.50 47.60 -58.55
C SER A 9 4.26 47.06 -57.34
N PRO A 10 4.39 47.83 -56.24
CA PRO A 10 5.11 47.41 -55.04
C PRO A 10 4.11 46.83 -54.02
N TYR A 11 3.58 45.65 -54.28
CA TYR A 11 2.87 44.88 -53.25
C TYR A 11 3.75 43.72 -52.76
N ILE A 12 4.98 44.05 -52.40
CA ILE A 12 5.86 43.23 -51.57
C ILE A 12 5.97 43.96 -50.22
N THR A 13 4.90 43.93 -49.43
CA THR A 13 4.92 44.25 -47.99
C THR A 13 3.63 43.72 -47.36
N LEU A 14 3.68 42.49 -46.87
CA LEU A 14 3.23 42.09 -45.54
C LEU A 14 3.24 40.56 -45.53
N PHE A 15 4.39 39.97 -45.18
CA PHE A 15 4.35 38.70 -44.46
C PHE A 15 3.55 38.99 -43.19
N PRO A 16 2.33 38.43 -42.98
CA PRO A 16 1.70 38.56 -41.68
C PRO A 16 2.61 37.80 -40.72
N LEU A 17 3.17 38.53 -39.77
CA LEU A 17 3.74 37.98 -38.55
C LEU A 17 2.77 36.90 -38.03
N MET A 18 3.19 35.64 -38.14
CA MET A 18 3.02 34.66 -37.08
C MET A 18 1.59 34.53 -36.50
N ARG A 19 0.66 34.01 -37.32
CA ARG A 19 -0.66 33.51 -36.91
C ARG A 19 -0.52 32.15 -36.18
N TRP A 20 0.18 32.15 -35.04
CA TRP A 20 0.47 31.00 -34.16
C TRP A 20 -0.44 30.92 -32.91
N GLN A 21 -1.63 31.52 -32.91
CA GLN A 21 -2.62 31.38 -31.84
C GLN A 21 -3.56 30.14 -31.86
N PRO A 22 -3.70 29.33 -32.93
CA PRO A 22 -4.54 28.14 -32.82
C PRO A 22 -4.08 27.10 -31.78
N PRO A 23 -2.76 26.83 -31.57
CA PRO A 23 -2.36 25.84 -30.58
C PRO A 23 -2.61 26.32 -29.14
N THR A 24 -2.46 27.61 -28.84
CA THR A 24 -2.64 28.11 -27.47
C THR A 24 -4.10 28.08 -27.02
N ILE A 25 -5.03 28.42 -27.91
CA ILE A 25 -6.47 28.35 -27.63
C ILE A 25 -6.91 26.88 -27.47
N ALA A 26 -6.42 25.97 -28.31
CA ALA A 26 -6.71 24.55 -28.19
C ALA A 26 -6.18 23.94 -26.87
N ILE A 27 -4.96 24.31 -26.45
CA ILE A 27 -4.40 23.89 -25.16
C ILE A 27 -5.24 24.42 -24.00
N LEU A 28 -5.64 25.70 -24.03
CA LEU A 28 -6.47 26.28 -22.97
C LEU A 28 -7.82 25.58 -22.84
N ILE A 29 -8.50 25.32 -23.95
CA ILE A 29 -9.76 24.57 -23.96
C ILE A 29 -9.55 23.16 -23.42
N GLY A 30 -8.50 22.46 -23.87
CA GLY A 30 -8.13 21.14 -23.37
C GLY A 30 -7.93 21.12 -21.85
N CYS A 31 -7.10 22.03 -21.33
CA CYS A 31 -6.90 22.17 -19.88
C CYS A 31 -8.21 22.42 -19.14
N LEU A 32 -9.03 23.36 -19.61
CA LEU A 32 -10.31 23.70 -18.98
C LEU A 32 -11.26 22.50 -18.93
N THR A 33 -11.34 21.73 -20.02
CA THR A 33 -12.15 20.50 -20.06
C THR A 33 -11.64 19.45 -19.07
N THR A 34 -10.33 19.20 -19.02
CA THR A 34 -9.77 18.22 -18.06
C THR A 34 -10.01 18.62 -16.62
N VAL A 35 -9.85 19.90 -16.27
CA VAL A 35 -10.11 20.41 -14.92
C VAL A 35 -11.60 20.27 -14.57
N ALA A 36 -12.50 20.59 -15.50
CA ALA A 36 -13.94 20.45 -15.29
C ALA A 36 -14.33 18.98 -15.04
N PHE A 37 -13.90 18.06 -15.90
CA PHE A 37 -14.19 16.63 -15.74
C PHE A 37 -13.57 16.02 -14.48
N ASN A 38 -12.38 16.50 -14.08
CA ASN A 38 -11.76 16.09 -12.82
C ASN A 38 -12.56 16.59 -11.62
N SER A 39 -13.03 17.84 -11.64
CA SER A 39 -13.85 18.41 -10.56
C SER A 39 -15.21 17.73 -10.40
N LEU A 40 -15.79 17.23 -11.51
CA LEU A 40 -17.00 16.42 -11.51
C LEU A 40 -16.78 14.96 -11.07
N GLY A 41 -15.52 14.53 -10.88
CA GLY A 41 -15.18 13.18 -10.45
C GLY A 41 -15.30 12.10 -11.53
N TRP A 42 -15.52 12.46 -12.80
CA TRP A 42 -15.71 11.49 -13.89
C TRP A 42 -14.41 10.81 -14.33
N LEU A 43 -13.29 11.56 -14.40
CA LEU A 43 -11.99 10.98 -14.76
C LEU A 43 -11.54 9.94 -13.74
N PRO A 44 -11.56 10.20 -12.41
CA PRO A 44 -11.19 9.20 -11.41
C PRO A 44 -12.02 7.90 -11.47
N ILE A 45 -13.33 7.99 -11.77
CA ILE A 45 -14.20 6.80 -11.85
C ILE A 45 -13.82 5.93 -13.05
N THR A 46 -13.71 6.55 -14.23
CA THR A 46 -13.40 5.84 -15.48
C THR A 46 -11.99 5.26 -15.47
N GLU A 47 -11.01 5.99 -14.91
CA GLU A 47 -9.65 5.52 -14.72
C GLU A 47 -9.61 4.25 -13.86
N ARG A 48 -10.29 4.26 -12.70
CA ARG A 48 -10.32 3.11 -11.80
C ARG A 48 -10.96 1.89 -12.46
N GLN A 49 -12.06 2.07 -13.20
CA GLN A 49 -12.70 0.99 -13.93
C GLN A 49 -11.81 0.39 -15.02
N LEU A 50 -11.12 1.26 -15.78
CA LEU A 50 -10.19 0.82 -16.82
C LEU A 50 -8.99 0.08 -16.21
N TYR A 51 -8.48 0.55 -15.07
CA TYR A 51 -7.41 -0.11 -14.33
C TYR A 51 -7.84 -1.49 -13.81
N ASP A 52 -9.03 -1.59 -13.20
CA ASP A 52 -9.59 -2.85 -12.71
C ASP A 52 -9.77 -3.86 -13.87
N TYR A 53 -10.22 -3.39 -15.04
CA TYR A 53 -10.33 -4.21 -16.25
C TYR A 53 -8.96 -4.69 -16.74
N TYR A 54 -7.99 -3.78 -16.81
CA TYR A 54 -6.63 -4.11 -17.24
C TYR A 54 -6.00 -5.18 -16.33
N LEU A 55 -6.12 -5.04 -15.00
CA LEU A 55 -5.61 -6.05 -14.07
C LEU A 55 -6.25 -7.43 -14.26
N ARG A 56 -7.56 -7.49 -14.48
CA ARG A 56 -8.29 -8.76 -14.74
C ARG A 56 -7.96 -9.38 -16.09
N SER A 57 -7.54 -8.57 -17.06
CA SER A 57 -7.16 -9.03 -18.40
C SER A 57 -5.72 -9.57 -18.47
N ARG A 58 -4.94 -9.41 -17.40
CA ARG A 58 -3.58 -9.98 -17.35
C ARG A 58 -3.64 -11.50 -17.33
N LEU A 59 -2.65 -12.11 -17.97
CA LEU A 59 -2.44 -13.55 -17.88
C LEU A 59 -2.11 -13.94 -16.44
N GLU A 60 -2.54 -15.13 -16.05
CA GLU A 60 -2.26 -15.70 -14.73
C GLU A 60 -0.75 -15.84 -14.53
N GLU A 61 -0.25 -15.33 -13.41
CA GLU A 61 1.16 -15.40 -13.06
C GLU A 61 1.47 -16.80 -12.51
N PRO A 62 2.57 -17.45 -12.94
CA PRO A 62 2.93 -18.76 -12.40
C PRO A 62 3.20 -18.66 -10.89
N GLN A 63 2.85 -19.71 -10.16
CA GLN A 63 3.09 -19.78 -8.72
C GLN A 63 4.61 -19.72 -8.43
N ASP A 64 5.01 -18.84 -7.50
CA ASP A 64 6.41 -18.74 -7.07
C ASP A 64 6.74 -19.87 -6.08
N GLU A 65 7.72 -20.71 -6.43
CA GLU A 65 8.17 -21.84 -5.61
C GLU A 65 8.90 -21.40 -4.33
N LYS A 66 9.28 -20.12 -4.21
CA LYS A 66 10.02 -19.59 -3.06
C LYS A 66 9.14 -19.18 -1.89
N ILE A 67 7.82 -19.11 -2.10
CA ILE A 67 6.86 -18.61 -1.11
C ILE A 67 5.96 -19.76 -0.69
N VAL A 68 5.91 -20.00 0.63
CA VAL A 68 5.01 -21.00 1.22
C VAL A 68 4.00 -20.27 2.09
N ILE A 69 2.72 -20.47 1.80
CA ILE A 69 1.61 -19.93 2.57
C ILE A 69 1.05 -21.04 3.43
N VAL A 70 1.09 -20.85 4.75
CA VAL A 70 0.45 -21.74 5.72
C VAL A 70 -0.83 -21.08 6.17
N GLY A 71 -1.94 -21.50 5.56
CA GLY A 71 -3.29 -21.01 5.90
C GLY A 71 -3.92 -21.80 7.04
N LEU A 72 -4.86 -21.17 7.73
CA LEU A 72 -5.77 -21.81 8.67
C LEU A 72 -7.15 -21.86 8.03
N THR A 73 -7.73 -23.05 7.91
CA THR A 73 -9.09 -23.21 7.37
C THR A 73 -10.12 -23.25 8.50
N GLU A 74 -11.40 -23.08 8.17
CA GLU A 74 -12.51 -23.20 9.14
C GLU A 74 -12.48 -24.56 9.85
N LYS A 75 -12.13 -25.64 9.13
CA LYS A 75 -12.01 -26.99 9.71
C LYS A 75 -10.89 -27.10 10.73
N ASP A 76 -9.83 -26.32 10.57
CA ASP A 76 -8.71 -26.28 11.53
C ASP A 76 -9.12 -25.48 12.76
N ILE A 77 -9.85 -24.38 12.57
CA ILE A 77 -10.40 -23.55 13.64
C ILE A 77 -11.39 -24.34 14.51
N GLU A 78 -12.27 -25.13 13.90
CA GLU A 78 -13.20 -25.99 14.64
C GLU A 78 -12.48 -27.02 15.54
N LYS A 79 -11.31 -27.50 15.10
CA LYS A 79 -10.53 -28.51 15.84
C LYS A 79 -9.62 -27.91 16.90
N LEU A 80 -8.95 -26.80 16.59
CA LEU A 80 -7.92 -26.18 17.44
C LEU A 80 -8.50 -25.07 18.34
N GLY A 81 -9.72 -24.62 18.06
CA GLY A 81 -10.31 -23.44 18.65
C GLY A 81 -9.72 -22.14 18.08
N PHE A 82 -10.36 -21.02 18.42
CA PHE A 82 -9.84 -19.69 18.13
C PHE A 82 -9.98 -18.80 19.37
N PRO A 83 -8.89 -18.18 19.85
CA PRO A 83 -7.54 -18.17 19.27
C PRO A 83 -6.79 -19.50 19.48
N ILE A 84 -5.84 -19.81 18.60
CA ILE A 84 -5.00 -21.02 18.69
C ILE A 84 -4.10 -20.93 19.93
N GLU A 85 -3.90 -22.05 20.62
CA GLU A 85 -3.01 -22.16 21.78
C GLU A 85 -1.55 -21.80 21.46
N ASP A 86 -0.89 -21.15 22.41
CA ASP A 86 0.48 -20.65 22.23
C ASP A 86 1.51 -21.77 22.00
N ASP A 87 1.31 -22.95 22.61
CA ASP A 87 2.22 -24.09 22.41
C ASP A 87 2.15 -24.65 20.97
N THR A 88 0.95 -24.68 20.40
CA THR A 88 0.73 -25.12 19.02
C THR A 88 1.40 -24.15 18.05
N LEU A 89 1.23 -22.84 18.26
CA LEU A 89 1.87 -21.82 17.44
C LEU A 89 3.40 -21.83 17.58
N ALA A 90 3.92 -21.97 18.80
CA ALA A 90 5.37 -22.08 19.04
C ALA A 90 5.97 -23.30 18.32
N THR A 91 5.26 -24.44 18.36
CA THR A 91 5.68 -25.67 17.69
C THR A 91 5.66 -25.51 16.17
N LEU A 92 4.64 -24.85 15.61
CA LEU A 92 4.56 -24.53 14.18
C LEU A 92 5.74 -23.64 13.75
N LEU A 93 5.97 -22.54 14.46
CA LEU A 93 7.06 -21.60 14.17
C LEU A 93 8.43 -22.28 14.29
N THR A 94 8.61 -23.18 15.26
CA THR A 94 9.86 -23.94 15.41
C THR A 94 10.10 -24.85 14.21
N LYS A 95 9.06 -25.53 13.69
CA LYS A 95 9.17 -26.37 12.49
C LYS A 95 9.50 -25.55 11.24
N ILE A 96 8.86 -24.39 11.08
CA ILE A 96 9.12 -23.48 9.95
C ILE A 96 10.56 -22.95 10.04
N LYS A 97 10.98 -22.50 11.23
CA LYS A 97 12.34 -22.02 11.50
C LYS A 97 13.41 -23.06 11.16
N ALA A 98 13.15 -24.34 11.44
CA ALA A 98 14.09 -25.42 11.16
C ALA A 98 14.42 -25.58 9.66
N GLN A 99 13.55 -25.10 8.77
CA GLN A 99 13.80 -25.07 7.31
C GLN A 99 14.68 -23.88 6.88
N ASN A 100 15.12 -23.05 7.83
CA ASN A 100 15.95 -21.87 7.61
C ASN A 100 15.40 -20.90 6.53
N PRO A 101 14.14 -20.47 6.62
CA PRO A 101 13.55 -19.55 5.65
C PRO A 101 14.20 -18.17 5.78
N ARG A 102 14.22 -17.42 4.68
CA ARG A 102 14.80 -16.07 4.65
C ARG A 102 14.01 -15.04 5.46
N ALA A 103 12.68 -15.19 5.50
CA ALA A 103 11.77 -14.35 6.27
C ALA A 103 10.53 -15.16 6.64
N ILE A 104 9.90 -14.82 7.77
CA ILE A 104 8.64 -15.42 8.21
C ILE A 104 7.67 -14.29 8.54
N GLY A 105 6.56 -14.21 7.81
CA GLY A 105 5.45 -13.32 8.12
C GLY A 105 4.40 -14.05 8.94
N LEU A 106 4.05 -13.52 10.12
CA LEU A 106 2.97 -14.02 10.95
C LEU A 106 1.79 -13.05 10.91
N ASP A 107 0.87 -13.30 9.97
CA ASP A 107 -0.40 -12.58 9.86
C ASP A 107 -1.47 -13.17 10.79
N LEU A 108 -1.26 -12.99 12.10
CA LEU A 108 -2.20 -13.37 13.13
C LEU A 108 -2.37 -12.24 14.14
N HIS A 109 -3.57 -11.67 14.18
CA HIS A 109 -3.92 -10.61 15.12
C HIS A 109 -4.19 -11.20 16.51
N ARG A 110 -3.16 -11.21 17.36
CA ARG A 110 -3.21 -11.75 18.73
C ARG A 110 -2.64 -10.75 19.73
N ASN A 111 -3.46 -10.38 20.70
CA ASN A 111 -3.08 -9.54 21.84
C ASN A 111 -3.35 -10.22 23.19
N VAL A 112 -3.68 -11.51 23.17
CA VAL A 112 -3.96 -12.33 24.35
C VAL A 112 -3.04 -13.54 24.38
N ASN A 113 -2.61 -13.89 25.57
CA ASN A 113 -1.77 -15.05 25.84
C ASN A 113 -2.67 -16.21 26.29
N ILE A 114 -2.42 -17.42 25.77
CA ILE A 114 -3.24 -18.60 26.04
C ILE A 114 -2.32 -19.71 26.55
N GLY A 115 -2.46 -20.00 27.84
CA GLY A 115 -1.67 -21.00 28.56
C GLY A 115 -0.31 -20.46 29.02
N ASP A 116 -0.06 -20.49 30.33
CA ASP A 116 1.13 -19.85 30.93
C ASP A 116 2.46 -20.44 30.42
N GLU A 117 2.52 -21.76 30.24
CA GLU A 117 3.73 -22.43 29.72
C GLU A 117 3.90 -22.25 28.21
N GLY A 118 2.79 -22.35 27.46
CA GLY A 118 2.77 -22.11 26.01
C GLY A 118 3.21 -20.69 25.67
N SER A 119 2.72 -19.71 26.43
CA SER A 119 3.10 -18.30 26.30
C SER A 119 4.62 -18.12 26.40
N LYS A 120 5.25 -18.69 27.43
CA LYS A 120 6.71 -18.61 27.63
C LYS A 120 7.48 -19.26 26.48
N LYS A 121 7.02 -20.42 25.98
CA LYS A 121 7.65 -21.10 24.86
C LYS A 121 7.54 -20.28 23.57
N LEU A 122 6.41 -19.64 23.36
CA LEU A 122 6.19 -18.78 22.21
C LEU A 122 7.03 -17.49 22.29
N ASP A 123 7.11 -16.86 23.46
CA ASP A 123 7.98 -15.71 23.71
C ASP A 123 9.45 -16.04 23.45
N ASN A 124 9.92 -17.23 23.87
CA ASN A 124 11.25 -17.73 23.54
C ASN A 124 11.43 -17.96 22.03
N THR A 125 10.38 -18.44 21.36
CA THR A 125 10.39 -18.65 19.91
C THR A 125 10.50 -17.32 19.17
N PHE A 126 9.77 -16.28 19.59
CA PHE A 126 9.89 -14.93 19.07
C PHE A 126 11.31 -14.37 19.26
N ASN A 127 11.83 -14.41 20.48
CA ASN A 127 13.17 -13.91 20.79
C ASN A 127 14.29 -14.63 20.04
N SER A 128 14.13 -15.93 19.77
CA SER A 128 15.14 -16.72 19.07
C SER A 128 15.04 -16.65 17.54
N THR A 129 14.04 -15.96 16.97
CA THR A 129 13.74 -15.98 15.53
C THR A 129 13.82 -14.56 14.94
N PRO A 130 15.03 -14.09 14.58
CA PRO A 130 15.25 -12.71 14.12
C PRO A 130 14.58 -12.38 12.77
N GLN A 131 14.23 -13.41 11.99
CA GLN A 131 13.59 -13.29 10.68
C GLN A 131 12.05 -13.29 10.72
N LEU A 132 11.47 -13.40 11.92
CA LEU A 132 10.02 -13.37 12.12
C LEU A 132 9.54 -11.92 12.21
N ILE A 133 8.47 -11.61 11.48
CA ILE A 133 7.76 -10.34 11.53
C ILE A 133 6.29 -10.64 11.78
N GLY A 134 5.75 -10.10 12.87
CA GLY A 134 4.32 -10.20 13.19
C GLY A 134 3.53 -9.01 12.66
N VAL A 135 2.21 -9.15 12.67
CA VAL A 135 1.29 -8.07 12.31
C VAL A 135 0.78 -7.30 13.52
N GLU A 136 0.45 -6.05 13.29
CA GLU A 136 -0.38 -5.24 14.18
C GLU A 136 -1.50 -4.57 13.40
N LYS A 137 -2.59 -4.28 14.13
CA LYS A 137 -3.72 -3.52 13.60
C LYS A 137 -3.67 -2.10 14.16
N THR A 138 -3.68 -1.09 13.32
CA THR A 138 -3.69 0.32 13.74
C THR A 138 -5.07 0.92 13.54
N ASP A 139 -5.38 2.02 14.20
CA ASP A 139 -6.67 2.70 13.96
C ASP A 139 -6.69 3.46 12.62
N GLY A 140 -5.59 3.46 11.86
CA GLY A 140 -5.49 4.17 10.58
C GLY A 140 -5.73 5.68 10.69
N GLY A 141 -5.67 6.25 11.91
CA GLY A 141 -6.06 7.63 12.19
C GLY A 141 -7.57 7.87 12.28
N ASN A 142 -8.40 6.82 12.24
CA ASN A 142 -9.85 6.91 12.39
C ASN A 142 -10.29 6.25 13.73
N PRO A 143 -10.90 7.02 14.65
CA PRO A 143 -11.27 6.54 15.98
C PRO A 143 -12.35 5.45 16.00
N TYR A 144 -13.02 5.18 14.87
CA TYR A 144 -14.00 4.10 14.75
C TYR A 144 -13.36 2.73 14.49
N TYR A 145 -12.07 2.67 14.10
CA TYR A 145 -11.37 1.40 13.92
C TYR A 145 -10.68 0.95 15.21
N ARG A 146 -10.81 -0.34 15.52
CA ARG A 146 -10.16 -0.94 16.68
C ARG A 146 -8.70 -1.27 16.36
N SER A 147 -7.80 -0.60 17.06
CA SER A 147 -6.39 -0.97 17.12
C SER A 147 -6.21 -2.29 17.90
N ILE A 148 -5.34 -3.17 17.39
CA ILE A 148 -4.97 -4.43 18.01
C ILE A 148 -3.45 -4.40 18.16
N SER A 149 -3.00 -4.32 19.41
CA SER A 149 -1.57 -4.34 19.72
C SER A 149 -0.94 -5.65 19.26
N PRO A 150 0.29 -5.62 18.74
CA PRO A 150 1.05 -6.82 18.42
C PRO A 150 1.43 -7.58 19.71
N PRO A 151 1.95 -8.82 19.58
CA PRO A 151 2.62 -9.50 20.68
C PRO A 151 3.72 -8.63 21.30
N THR A 152 3.70 -8.48 22.62
CA THR A 152 4.61 -7.61 23.38
C THR A 152 6.09 -7.86 23.05
N GLU A 153 6.49 -9.12 22.87
CA GLU A 153 7.88 -9.47 22.55
C GLU A 153 8.30 -9.02 21.15
N LEU A 154 7.43 -9.21 20.14
CA LEU A 154 7.71 -8.74 18.78
C LEU A 154 7.76 -7.21 18.70
N GLU A 155 6.94 -6.51 19.50
CA GLU A 155 6.97 -5.06 19.59
C GLU A 155 8.32 -4.55 20.13
N LYS A 156 8.82 -5.16 21.21
CA LYS A 156 10.13 -4.81 21.80
C LYS A 156 11.28 -5.01 20.81
N LEU A 157 11.21 -6.05 19.99
CA LEU A 157 12.21 -6.37 18.97
C LEU A 157 12.11 -5.48 17.72
N GLY A 158 11.03 -4.69 17.59
CA GLY A 158 10.75 -3.91 16.38
C GLY A 158 10.44 -4.80 15.18
N GLN A 159 9.89 -5.98 15.42
CA GLN A 159 9.56 -7.02 14.44
C GLN A 159 8.06 -7.04 14.14
N THR A 160 7.44 -5.87 14.03
CA THR A 160 6.01 -5.72 13.77
C THR A 160 5.77 -4.85 12.55
N GLY A 161 4.78 -5.23 11.74
CA GLY A 161 4.32 -4.49 10.58
C GLY A 161 2.81 -4.26 10.64
N ALA A 162 2.37 -3.09 10.18
CA ALA A 162 0.94 -2.80 10.10
C ALA A 162 0.28 -3.61 8.98
N SER A 163 -0.87 -4.23 9.28
CA SER A 163 -1.66 -5.03 8.32
C SER A 163 -2.96 -4.34 7.89
N GLU A 164 -3.03 -3.02 7.99
CA GLU A 164 -4.23 -2.27 7.58
C GLU A 164 -4.44 -2.30 6.07
N ILE A 165 -5.70 -2.44 5.69
CA ILE A 165 -6.18 -2.31 4.31
C ILE A 165 -7.00 -1.03 4.15
N ILE A 166 -6.89 -0.39 2.99
CA ILE A 166 -7.68 0.80 2.66
C ILE A 166 -8.72 0.41 1.64
N GLU A 167 -9.99 0.54 2.03
CA GLU A 167 -11.12 0.39 1.13
C GLU A 167 -11.41 1.71 0.43
N ASP A 168 -11.66 1.65 -0.89
CA ASP A 168 -12.05 2.78 -1.69
C ASP A 168 -13.58 2.91 -1.74
N GLY A 169 -14.12 3.95 -1.12
CA GLY A 169 -15.55 4.25 -1.11
C GLY A 169 -16.34 3.27 -0.22
N GLU A 170 -17.64 3.17 -0.46
CA GLU A 170 -18.56 2.33 0.35
C GLU A 170 -18.72 0.90 -0.18
N ASN A 171 -18.07 0.58 -1.31
CA ASN A 171 -18.30 -0.67 -2.04
C ASN A 171 -17.32 -1.79 -1.65
N GLY A 172 -16.47 -1.58 -0.64
CA GLY A 172 -15.51 -2.57 -0.13
C GLY A 172 -14.37 -2.92 -1.09
N VAL A 173 -14.13 -2.10 -2.13
CA VAL A 173 -13.08 -2.40 -3.12
C VAL A 173 -11.73 -1.89 -2.64
N VAL A 174 -10.75 -2.78 -2.51
CA VAL A 174 -9.38 -2.42 -2.13
C VAL A 174 -8.51 -2.22 -3.39
N ARG A 175 -7.98 -1.01 -3.59
CA ARG A 175 -7.01 -0.71 -4.67
C ARG A 175 -5.69 -0.13 -4.19
N ARG A 176 -5.64 0.31 -2.93
CA ARG A 176 -4.52 1.04 -2.33
C ARG A 176 -4.10 0.35 -1.04
N GLY A 177 -2.81 0.42 -0.75
CA GLY A 177 -2.23 -0.04 0.51
C GLY A 177 -1.45 1.08 1.19
N TYR A 178 -1.23 0.95 2.50
CA TYR A 178 -0.36 1.86 3.22
C TYR A 178 1.10 1.61 2.85
N LEU A 179 1.82 2.66 2.44
CA LEU A 179 3.28 2.60 2.25
C LEU A 179 4.04 2.76 3.57
N TYR A 180 3.49 3.57 4.48
CA TYR A 180 3.96 3.74 5.84
C TYR A 180 2.77 3.99 6.74
N VAL A 181 2.83 3.43 7.95
CA VAL A 181 1.83 3.66 8.99
C VAL A 181 2.53 4.34 10.16
N GLN A 182 2.01 5.52 10.55
CA GLN A 182 2.51 6.21 11.72
C GLN A 182 1.73 5.73 12.94
N LYS A 183 2.45 5.15 13.89
CA LYS A 183 1.87 4.84 15.20
C LYS A 183 1.69 6.14 15.98
N ILE A 184 0.46 6.60 16.11
CA ILE A 184 0.14 7.65 17.08
C ILE A 184 0.11 6.97 18.45
N HIS A 185 1.23 7.01 19.14
CA HIS A 185 1.30 6.50 20.50
C HIS A 185 0.51 7.45 21.41
N ARG A 186 -0.76 7.13 21.69
CA ARG A 186 -1.54 7.80 22.75
C ARG A 186 -1.01 7.39 24.12
N ARG A 187 0.28 7.66 24.40
CA ARG A 187 0.72 7.86 25.79
C ARG A 187 0.15 9.20 26.23
N GLY A 188 -0.42 9.22 27.43
CA GLY A 188 -0.84 10.46 28.08
C GLY A 188 0.22 11.54 27.91
N ILE A 189 -0.25 12.73 27.59
CA ILE A 189 0.52 13.93 27.27
C ILE A 189 1.78 14.03 28.15
N ASN A 190 2.96 13.82 27.57
CA ASN A 190 4.20 14.50 27.94
C ASN A 190 5.26 14.31 26.83
N THR A 191 5.35 15.37 26.02
CA THR A 191 6.54 15.99 25.42
C THR A 191 7.67 15.13 24.81
N GLN A 192 7.91 15.46 23.53
CA GLN A 192 9.19 15.44 22.79
C GLN A 192 9.84 14.08 22.48
N SER A 193 9.81 13.70 21.21
CA SER A 193 11.09 13.42 20.53
C SER A 193 10.97 13.70 19.03
N TRP A 194 11.89 14.53 18.56
CA TRP A 194 12.07 14.90 17.17
C TRP A 194 12.82 13.79 16.43
N THR A 195 12.35 13.52 15.20
CA THR A 195 13.15 13.04 14.06
C THR A 195 14.20 11.94 14.32
N SER A 196 13.82 10.69 14.05
CA SER A 196 14.77 9.73 13.49
C SER A 196 14.06 8.82 12.48
N CYS A 197 14.03 9.25 11.22
CA CYS A 197 13.81 8.33 10.11
C CYS A 197 15.05 7.41 10.03
N ARG A 198 14.99 6.26 10.70
CA ARG A 198 15.99 5.21 10.50
C ARG A 198 15.44 4.23 9.47
N PHE A 199 15.71 4.52 8.20
CA PHE A 199 15.52 3.59 7.09
C PHE A 199 16.30 2.30 7.40
N LYS A 200 15.60 1.19 7.65
CA LYS A 200 16.21 -0.14 7.63
C LYS A 200 15.85 -0.76 6.29
N VAL A 201 16.63 -0.43 5.27
CA VAL A 201 16.58 -1.10 3.97
C VAL A 201 17.00 -2.55 4.22
N PHE A 202 16.05 -3.46 4.19
CA PHE A 202 16.35 -4.89 4.08
C PHE A 202 16.97 -5.11 2.70
N ARG A 203 18.31 -5.16 2.68
CA ARG A 203 19.06 -5.52 1.49
C ARG A 203 18.94 -7.03 1.29
N SER A 204 18.78 -7.43 0.04
CA SER A 204 18.65 -8.83 -0.35
C SER A 204 19.94 -9.61 -0.28
#